data_AF-A0A7Z9QJ92-F1
#
_entry.id   AF-A0A7Z9QJ92-F1
#
_cell.length_a   1.000
_cell.length_b   1.000
_cell.length_c   1.000
_cell.angle_alpha   90.00
_cell.angle_beta   90.00
_cell.angle_gamma   90.00
#
_symmetry.space_group_name_H-M   'P 1'
#
loop_
_entity.id
_entity.type
_entity.pdbx_description
1 polymer ?
#
loop_
_entity_poly.entity_id
_entity_poly.type
_entity_poly.pdbx_seq_one_letter_code
_entity_poly.pdbx_strand_id
1 'polypeptide(L)'
;MTKLNKFSEIGSKVGELVNDKQLAYGDSFGRSGECLRQMFPHGIKPGQYDDLLTIARILDKLFRIANDPDAFDENPYQDIVGYGLLGMERHHTLMENDRRIKESNDQYIKDNL
;
A
#
# COMPACT_ATOMS: atom_id res chain seq x y z
N MET A 1 -45.37 -4.92 -0.80
CA MET A 1 -43.90 -4.84 -0.77
C MET A 1 -43.47 -4.82 0.69
N THR A 2 -42.59 -5.74 1.08
CA THR A 2 -42.08 -5.83 2.45
C THR A 2 -41.06 -4.72 2.66
N LYS A 3 -41.23 -3.92 3.73
CA LYS A 3 -40.27 -2.86 4.08
C LYS A 3 -38.92 -3.50 4.36
N LEU A 4 -37.87 -3.09 3.65
CA LEU A 4 -36.51 -3.55 3.90
C LEU A 4 -36.11 -3.13 5.32
N ASN A 5 -35.40 -4.01 6.03
CA ASN A 5 -34.81 -3.61 7.30
C ASN A 5 -33.63 -2.66 7.02
N LYS A 6 -33.22 -1.92 8.06
CA LYS A 6 -32.13 -0.93 7.99
C LYS A 6 -30.86 -1.47 7.33
N PHE A 7 -30.48 -2.73 7.62
CA PHE A 7 -29.25 -3.31 7.07
C PHE A 7 -29.39 -3.66 5.59
N SER A 8 -30.56 -4.12 5.15
CA SER A 8 -30.80 -4.40 3.74
C SER A 8 -30.78 -3.13 2.88
N GLU A 9 -31.30 -2.00 3.41
CA GLU A 9 -31.20 -0.71 2.72
C GLU A 9 -29.74 -0.22 2.61
N ILE A 10 -28.95 -0.38 3.68
CA ILE A 10 -27.51 -0.08 3.67
C ILE A 10 -26.79 -0.96 2.64
N GLY A 11 -27.07 -2.26 2.63
CA GLY A 11 -26.48 -3.21 1.68
C GLY A 11 -26.74 -2.81 0.22
N SER A 12 -27.97 -2.41 -0.11
CA SER A 12 -28.32 -1.94 -1.47
C SER A 12 -27.50 -0.72 -1.88
N LYS A 13 -27.41 0.28 -1.00
CA LYS A 13 -26.65 1.52 -1.26
C LYS A 13 -25.16 1.25 -1.42
N VAL A 14 -24.61 0.35 -0.61
CA VAL A 14 -23.20 -0.07 -0.73
C VAL A 14 -22.98 -0.82 -2.04
N GLY A 15 -23.90 -1.69 -2.43
CA GLY A 15 -23.84 -2.43 -3.70
C GLY A 15 -23.82 -1.51 -4.92
N GLU A 16 -24.74 -0.53 -4.97
CA GLU A 16 -24.77 0.49 -6.02
C GLU A 16 -23.45 1.27 -6.09
N LEU A 17 -22.96 1.76 -4.95
CA LEU A 17 -21.69 2.48 -4.88
C LEU A 17 -20.50 1.64 -5.39
N VAL A 18 -20.43 0.36 -5.01
CA VAL A 18 -19.34 -0.53 -5.46
C VAL A 18 -19.42 -0.80 -6.96
N ASN A 19 -20.64 -0.96 -7.49
CA ASN A 19 -20.85 -1.12 -8.93
C ASN A 19 -20.38 0.11 -9.71
N ASP A 20 -20.76 1.31 -9.27
CA ASP A 20 -20.36 2.56 -9.92
C ASP A 20 -18.84 2.74 -9.91
N LYS A 21 -18.19 2.37 -8.79
CA LYS A 21 -16.72 2.36 -8.69
C LYS A 21 -16.07 1.35 -9.64
N GLN A 22 -16.61 0.14 -9.77
CA GLN A 22 -16.07 -0.86 -10.70
C GLN A 22 -16.23 -0.43 -12.16
N LEU A 23 -17.32 0.26 -12.50
CA LEU A 23 -17.50 0.84 -13.83
C LEU A 23 -16.50 1.99 -14.09
N ALA A 24 -16.24 2.83 -13.09
CA ALA A 24 -15.31 3.95 -13.21
C ALA A 24 -13.83 3.51 -13.27
N TYR A 25 -13.42 2.52 -12.47
CA TYR A 25 -12.00 2.16 -12.29
C TYR A 25 -11.58 0.85 -13.00
N GLY A 26 -12.53 0.13 -13.59
CA GLY A 26 -12.33 -1.27 -13.98
C GLY A 26 -12.03 -2.17 -12.77
N ASP A 27 -11.54 -3.39 -13.02
CA ASP A 27 -11.15 -4.34 -11.97
C ASP A 27 -9.81 -3.98 -11.30
N SER A 28 -9.71 -2.76 -10.75
CA SER A 28 -8.52 -2.29 -10.02
C SER A 28 -8.22 -3.19 -8.82
N PHE A 29 -9.26 -3.68 -8.14
CA PHE A 29 -9.13 -4.56 -6.98
C PHE A 29 -8.52 -5.92 -7.34
N GLY A 30 -9.05 -6.61 -8.37
CA GLY A 30 -8.50 -7.87 -8.85
C GLY A 30 -7.11 -7.71 -9.48
N ARG A 31 -6.89 -6.65 -10.26
CA ARG A 31 -5.61 -6.39 -10.93
C ARG A 31 -4.49 -6.03 -9.96
N SER A 32 -4.78 -5.32 -8.87
CA SER A 32 -3.80 -5.06 -7.81
C SER A 32 -3.29 -6.36 -7.19
N GLY A 33 -4.20 -7.32 -6.95
CA GLY A 33 -3.82 -8.66 -6.47
C GLY A 33 -2.90 -9.40 -7.44
N GLU A 34 -3.11 -9.26 -8.75
CA GLU A 34 -2.24 -9.86 -9.77
C GLU A 34 -0.85 -9.22 -9.76
N CYS A 35 -0.77 -7.89 -9.74
CA CYS A 35 0.51 -7.18 -9.62
C CYS A 35 1.30 -7.66 -8.40
N LEU A 36 0.65 -7.79 -7.24
CA LEU A 36 1.28 -8.29 -6.02
C LEU A 36 1.75 -9.75 -6.14
N ARG A 37 0.98 -10.63 -6.79
CA ARG A 37 1.41 -12.02 -7.05
C ARG A 37 2.66 -12.09 -7.92
N GLN A 38 2.78 -11.21 -8.92
CA GLN A 38 3.96 -11.13 -9.77
C GLN A 38 5.18 -10.59 -9.00
N MET A 39 4.99 -9.64 -8.08
CA MET A 39 6.06 -9.09 -7.25
C MET A 39 6.50 -10.03 -6.12
N PHE A 40 5.57 -10.81 -5.57
CA PHE A 40 5.78 -11.72 -4.43
C PHE A 40 5.37 -13.17 -4.78
N PRO A 41 6.00 -13.81 -5.77
CA PRO A 41 5.59 -15.13 -6.27
C PRO A 41 5.75 -16.26 -5.23
N HIS A 42 6.51 -16.01 -4.16
CA HIS A 42 6.76 -16.96 -3.08
C HIS A 42 6.17 -16.51 -1.73
N GLY A 43 5.20 -15.61 -1.78
CA GLY A 43 4.59 -15.00 -0.60
C GLY A 43 5.37 -13.82 -0.03
N ILE A 44 4.79 -13.20 0.99
CA ILE A 44 5.33 -12.02 1.67
C ILE A 44 5.93 -12.45 3.01
N LYS A 45 7.19 -12.06 3.27
CA LYS A 45 7.83 -12.28 4.57
C LYS A 45 7.44 -11.18 5.57
N PRO A 46 7.44 -11.44 6.89
CA PRO A 46 7.09 -10.45 7.90
C PRO A 46 7.83 -9.11 7.77
N GLY A 47 9.15 -9.13 7.46
CA GLY A 47 9.94 -7.92 7.27
C GLY A 47 9.63 -7.11 6.00
N GLN A 48 8.74 -7.59 5.13
CA GLN A 48 8.38 -6.93 3.86
C GLN A 48 7.04 -6.19 3.92
N TYR A 49 6.27 -6.31 5.02
CA TYR A 49 4.92 -5.75 5.08
C TYR A 49 4.88 -4.23 5.00
N ASP A 50 5.92 -3.56 5.50
CA ASP A 50 6.06 -2.11 5.44
C ASP A 50 6.25 -1.61 4.00
N ASP A 51 7.04 -2.32 3.19
CA ASP A 51 7.23 -2.00 1.78
C ASP A 51 6.04 -2.45 0.94
N LEU A 52 5.45 -3.60 1.27
CA LEU A 52 4.21 -4.08 0.68
C LEU A 52 3.08 -3.04 0.80
N LEU A 53 2.93 -2.41 1.97
CA LEU A 53 1.94 -1.36 2.18
C LEU A 53 2.20 -0.18 1.24
N THR A 54 3.45 0.28 1.14
CA THR A 54 3.84 1.38 0.24
C THR A 54 3.54 1.02 -1.23
N ILE A 55 3.90 -0.20 -1.66
CA ILE A 55 3.63 -0.71 -3.00
C ILE A 55 2.11 -0.76 -3.27
N ALA A 56 1.32 -1.29 -2.34
CA ALA A 56 -0.12 -1.37 -2.50
C ALA A 56 -0.78 0.01 -2.64
N ARG A 57 -0.33 1.00 -1.87
CA ARG A 57 -0.80 2.39 -1.97
C ARG A 57 -0.39 3.06 -3.29
N ILE A 58 0.80 2.77 -3.79
CA ILE A 58 1.23 3.26 -5.11
C ILE A 58 0.40 2.62 -6.22
N LEU A 59 0.16 1.30 -6.16
CA LEU A 59 -0.70 0.61 -7.14
C LEU A 59 -2.10 1.18 -7.17
N ASP A 60 -2.72 1.43 -6.01
CA ASP A 60 -4.03 2.10 -5.90
C ASP A 60 -4.04 3.44 -6.66
N LYS A 61 -3.04 4.30 -6.42
CA LYS A 61 -2.94 5.60 -7.10
C LYS A 61 -2.67 5.47 -8.61
N LEU A 62 -1.89 4.47 -9.05
CA LEU A 62 -1.68 4.21 -10.47
C LEU A 62 -2.96 3.78 -11.18
N PHE A 63 -3.79 2.93 -10.56
CA PHE A 63 -5.10 2.57 -11.10
C PHE A 63 -6.04 3.78 -11.15
N ARG A 64 -6.01 4.65 -10.14
CA ARG A 64 -6.77 5.90 -10.18
C ARG A 64 -6.34 6.78 -11.35
N ILE A 65 -5.03 7.06 -11.49
CA ILE A 65 -4.48 7.87 -12.59
C ILE A 65 -4.90 7.31 -13.96
N ALA A 66 -4.87 5.99 -14.13
CA ALA A 66 -5.16 5.35 -15.40
C ALA A 66 -6.65 5.39 -15.81
N ASN A 67 -7.56 5.60 -14.87
CA ASN A 67 -9.01 5.54 -15.12
C ASN A 67 -9.70 6.89 -14.91
N ASP A 68 -9.49 7.51 -13.75
CA ASP A 68 -10.06 8.81 -13.39
C ASP A 68 -9.09 9.57 -12.48
N PRO A 69 -8.15 10.34 -13.06
CA PRO A 69 -7.15 11.08 -12.29
C PRO A 69 -7.75 12.15 -11.38
N ASP A 70 -8.94 12.68 -11.73
CA ASP A 70 -9.59 13.81 -11.06
C ASP A 70 -10.56 13.39 -9.95
N ALA A 71 -10.85 12.09 -9.80
CA ALA A 71 -11.72 11.57 -8.74
C ALA A 71 -11.26 12.00 -7.33
N PHE A 72 -12.15 12.45 -6.45
CA PHE A 72 -11.87 12.75 -5.02
C PHE A 72 -10.99 13.99 -4.71
N ASP A 73 -10.81 14.95 -5.63
CA ASP A 73 -10.17 16.26 -5.38
C ASP A 73 -8.71 16.25 -4.84
N GLU A 74 -8.06 15.09 -4.77
CA GLU A 74 -6.66 14.93 -4.33
C GLU A 74 -5.70 14.84 -5.53
N ASN A 75 -4.41 15.18 -5.36
CA ASN A 75 -3.41 14.95 -6.41
C ASN A 75 -2.73 13.57 -6.23
N PRO A 76 -3.03 12.56 -7.07
CA PRO A 76 -2.49 11.22 -6.90
C PRO A 76 -0.97 11.12 -7.12
N TYR A 77 -0.37 12.02 -7.92
CA TYR A 77 1.09 12.07 -8.08
C TYR A 77 1.77 12.59 -6.82
N GLN A 78 1.18 13.59 -6.16
CA GLN A 78 1.69 14.10 -4.89
C GLN A 78 1.69 13.02 -3.81
N ASP A 79 0.65 12.19 -3.77
CA ASP A 79 0.60 11.02 -2.88
C ASP A 79 1.74 10.05 -3.14
N ILE A 80 1.99 9.69 -4.42
CA ILE A 80 3.07 8.78 -4.82
C ILE A 80 4.43 9.34 -4.39
N VAL A 81 4.67 10.64 -4.60
CA VAL A 81 5.90 11.31 -4.12
C VAL A 81 6.02 11.23 -2.60
N GLY A 82 4.93 11.51 -1.87
CA GLY A 82 4.89 11.41 -0.41
C GLY A 82 5.22 10.00 0.09
N TYR A 83 4.65 8.96 -0.54
CA TYR A 83 4.96 7.57 -0.21
C TYR A 83 6.41 7.20 -0.50
N GLY A 84 6.97 7.71 -1.61
CA GLY A 84 8.39 7.54 -1.94
C GLY A 84 9.29 8.16 -0.87
N LEU A 85 9.00 9.38 -0.43
CA LEU A 85 9.77 10.06 0.63
C LEU A 85 9.74 9.29 1.96
N LEU A 86 8.56 8.81 2.37
CA LEU A 86 8.42 7.99 3.58
C LEU A 86 9.18 6.66 3.46
N GLY A 87 9.17 6.04 2.28
CA GLY A 87 9.96 4.83 2.00
C GLY A 87 11.48 5.10 2.09
N MET A 88 11.94 6.22 1.55
CA MET A 88 13.35 6.62 1.61
C MET A 88 13.82 6.84 3.06
N GLU A 89 13.05 7.57 3.86
CA GLU A 89 13.36 7.81 5.28
C GLU A 89 13.46 6.51 6.08
N ARG A 90 12.52 5.58 5.86
CA ARG A 90 12.53 4.26 6.50
C ARG A 90 13.79 3.47 6.12
N HIS A 91 14.12 3.44 4.83
CA HIS A 91 15.31 2.75 4.34
C HIS A 91 16.60 3.32 4.95
N HIS A 92 16.73 4.65 5.03
CA HIS A 92 17.87 5.30 5.68
C HIS A 92 17.97 4.91 7.16
N THR A 93 16.86 4.96 7.90
CA THR A 93 16.82 4.61 9.32
C THR A 93 17.26 3.16 9.58
N LEU A 94 16.82 2.23 8.73
CA LEU A 94 17.24 0.82 8.82
C LEU A 94 18.75 0.67 8.59
N MET A 95 19.31 1.35 7.58
CA MET A 95 20.75 1.33 7.30
C MET A 95 21.58 1.94 8.42
N GLU A 96 21.11 3.02 9.04
CA GLU A 96 21.77 3.63 10.20
C GLU A 96 21.73 2.72 11.42
N ASN A 97 20.62 2.01 11.67
CA ASN A 97 20.53 1.02 12.73
C ASN A 97 21.50 -0.14 12.52
N ASP A 98 21.53 -0.71 11.31
CA ASP A 98 22.44 -1.80 10.96
C ASP A 98 23.91 -1.39 11.11
N ARG A 99 24.25 -0.15 10.74
CA ARG A 99 25.59 0.41 10.93
C ARG A 99 25.93 0.54 12.42
N ARG A 100 25.04 1.10 13.24
CA ARG A 100 25.25 1.25 14.69
C ARG A 100 25.45 -0.09 15.40
N ILE A 101 24.70 -1.12 15.02
CA ILE A 101 24.84 -2.47 15.58
C ILE A 101 26.22 -3.05 15.24
N LYS A 102 26.66 -2.91 13.98
CA LYS A 102 28.00 -3.38 13.56
C LYS A 102 29.10 -2.67 14.33
N GLU A 103 29.05 -1.35 14.42
CA GLU A 103 30.05 -0.55 15.16
C GLU A 103 30.12 -0.95 16.64
N SER A 104 28.97 -1.18 17.29
CA SER A 104 28.92 -1.65 18.68
C SER A 104 29.53 -3.04 18.87
N ASN A 105 29.30 -3.97 17.93
CA ASN A 105 29.87 -5.32 17.99
C ASN A 105 31.38 -5.30 17.77
N ASP A 106 31.86 -4.53 16.79
CA ASP A 106 33.29 -4.39 16.51
C ASP A 106 34.03 -3.77 17.70
N GLN A 107 33.42 -2.78 18.37
CA GLN A 107 33.97 -2.19 19.58
C GLN A 107 34.05 -3.20 20.72
N TYR A 108 32.98 -3.97 20.97
CA TYR A 108 32.98 -5.03 21.98
C TYR A 108 34.09 -6.07 21.74
N ILE A 109 34.29 -6.49 20.49
CA ILE A 109 35.36 -7.44 20.13
C ILE A 109 36.75 -6.86 20.43
N LYS A 110 36.98 -5.58 20.08
CA LYS A 110 38.26 -4.90 20.37
C LYS A 110 38.54 -4.76 21.87
N ASP A 111 37.51 -4.55 22.68
CA ASP A 111 37.66 -4.34 24.12
C ASP A 111 37.85 -5.66 24.89
N ASN A 112 37.60 -6.82 24.28
CA ASN A 112 37.64 -8.14 24.91
C ASN A 112 38.62 -9.14 24.24
N LEU A 113 39.49 -8.67 23.35
CA LEU A 113 40.63 -9.40 22.77
C LEU A 113 41.95 -8.79 23.25
#